data_AF-A0A497JVQ9-F1
#
_entry.id   AF-A0A497JVQ9-F1
#
_cell.length_a   1.000
_cell.length_b   1.000
_cell.length_c   1.000
_cell.angle_alpha   90.00
_cell.angle_beta   90.00
_cell.angle_gamma   90.00
#
_symmetry.space_group_name_H-M   'P 1'
#
loop_
_entity.id
_entity.type
_entity.pdbx_description
1 polymer ?
#
loop_
_entity_poly.entity_id
_entity_poly.type
_entity_poly.pdbx_seq_one_letter_code
_entity_poly.pdbx_strand_id
1 'polypeptide(L)'
;EKQLEEARGWLTDLADSNPVFVVPGNHDYAWKGLFGFHSVGTNFKNWYAYLGAPLGISHRTVVPKCWMPSDSRPIKGYGRYQLDDHTMLFYVDSGDPQQKARCARGWISEDMANTLGNELLKFQTYTRIVMLHHHPFSKGVFTALDGADRFMKVLNIAGCDLLLFGHKHVAGVWRNDYPPMPWRAYNPGKQVRCISAAHSSMESLSGQMGGFSLIDIHDVGTKDVSFHPKVELVDFA
;
A
#
# COMPACT_ATOMS: atom_id res chain seq x y z
N GLU A 1 6.27 -4.95 19.18
CA GLU A 1 5.73 -3.98 20.16
C GLU A 1 6.63 -2.76 20.23
N LYS A 2 7.80 -2.79 20.89
CA LYS A 2 8.73 -1.64 20.94
C LYS A 2 8.98 -0.95 19.58
N GLN A 3 9.26 -1.71 18.52
CA GLN A 3 9.44 -1.13 17.16
C GLN A 3 8.18 -0.42 16.63
N LEU A 4 6.98 -0.96 16.91
CA LEU A 4 5.71 -0.35 16.49
C LEU A 4 5.37 0.87 17.35
N GLU A 5 5.75 0.84 18.64
CA GLU A 5 5.62 1.97 19.55
C GLU A 5 6.53 3.14 19.14
N GLU A 6 7.80 2.87 18.85
CA GLU A 6 8.74 3.85 18.32
C GLU A 6 8.27 4.41 16.97
N ALA A 7 7.86 3.54 16.04
CA ALA A 7 7.28 3.96 14.76
C ALA A 7 6.04 4.85 14.96
N ARG A 8 5.15 4.49 15.89
CA ARG A 8 3.98 5.31 16.22
C ARG A 8 4.37 6.71 16.69
N GLY A 9 5.40 6.83 17.54
CA GLY A 9 5.90 8.12 17.99
C GLY A 9 6.31 9.00 16.80
N TRP A 10 7.20 8.50 15.96
CA TRP A 10 7.73 9.23 14.80
C TRP A 10 6.65 9.61 13.80
N LEU A 11 5.73 8.69 13.51
CA LEU A 11 4.62 8.95 12.60
C LEU A 11 3.58 9.91 13.19
N THR A 12 3.47 10.00 14.53
CA THR A 12 2.59 10.98 15.19
C THR A 12 3.15 12.39 15.00
N ASP A 13 4.45 12.56 15.20
CA ASP A 13 5.11 13.85 14.97
C ASP A 13 5.00 14.28 13.49
N LEU A 14 5.12 13.33 12.55
CA LEU A 14 4.90 13.60 11.12
C LEU A 14 3.43 13.99 10.84
N ALA A 15 2.49 13.33 11.54
CA ALA A 15 1.06 13.55 11.38
C ALA A 15 0.59 14.96 11.79
N ASP A 16 1.35 15.67 12.62
CA ASP A 16 1.02 17.03 13.05
C ASP A 16 1.00 18.05 11.90
N SER A 17 1.72 17.76 10.81
CA SER A 17 1.82 18.65 9.65
C SER A 17 1.26 18.05 8.36
N ASN A 18 1.11 16.73 8.30
CA ASN A 18 0.75 16.01 7.07
C ASN A 18 -0.12 14.78 7.37
N PRO A 19 -1.10 14.43 6.54
CA PRO A 19 -1.79 13.14 6.66
C PRO A 19 -0.81 11.96 6.49
N VAL A 20 -0.85 11.01 7.41
CA VAL A 20 0.00 9.81 7.40
C VAL A 20 -0.85 8.56 7.17
N PHE A 21 -0.46 7.75 6.20
CA PHE A 21 -1.14 6.51 5.86
C PHE A 21 -0.19 5.33 5.94
N VAL A 22 -0.65 4.25 6.59
CA VAL A 22 0.14 3.04 6.81
C VAL A 22 -0.55 1.82 6.20
N VAL A 23 0.23 0.96 5.56
CA VAL A 23 -0.21 -0.34 5.03
C VAL A 23 0.64 -1.45 5.64
N PRO A 24 0.03 -2.56 6.08
CA PRO A 24 0.74 -3.63 6.75
C PRO A 24 1.52 -4.45 5.72
N GLY A 25 2.75 -4.78 6.06
CA GLY A 25 3.58 -5.71 5.32
C GLY A 25 3.54 -7.13 5.89
N ASN A 26 4.18 -8.06 5.18
CA ASN A 26 4.24 -9.47 5.61
C ASN A 26 4.90 -9.67 7.00
N HIS A 27 5.83 -8.78 7.37
CA HIS A 27 6.49 -8.82 8.68
C HIS A 27 5.57 -8.42 9.82
N ASP A 28 4.52 -7.66 9.53
CA ASP A 28 3.53 -7.22 10.52
C ASP A 28 2.51 -8.32 10.86
N TYR A 29 2.41 -9.36 10.02
CA TYR A 29 1.57 -10.54 10.25
C TYR A 29 2.31 -11.68 10.95
N ALA A 30 3.45 -12.13 10.40
CA ALA A 30 3.93 -13.47 10.71
C ALA A 30 5.45 -13.66 10.80
N TRP A 31 6.27 -12.68 10.39
CA TRP A 31 7.70 -12.94 10.19
C TRP A 31 8.60 -12.48 11.34
N LYS A 32 9.30 -13.43 11.98
CA LYS A 32 10.43 -13.16 12.89
C LYS A 32 11.64 -14.06 12.59
N GLY A 33 12.13 -13.99 11.36
CA GLY A 33 13.42 -14.59 10.95
C GLY A 33 13.44 -16.13 10.93
N LEU A 34 14.65 -16.68 10.78
CA LEU A 34 14.89 -18.11 10.54
C LEU A 34 14.54 -19.04 11.74
N PHE A 35 14.19 -18.50 12.92
CA PHE A 35 14.07 -19.28 14.16
C PHE A 35 12.82 -19.02 15.01
N GLY A 36 11.84 -18.21 14.56
CA GLY A 36 10.65 -17.91 15.38
C GLY A 36 9.37 -17.77 14.58
N PHE A 37 8.36 -18.59 14.90
CA PHE A 37 6.97 -18.31 14.58
C PHE A 37 6.38 -17.48 15.74
N HIS A 38 5.74 -16.35 15.45
CA HIS A 38 4.64 -15.89 16.29
C HIS A 38 3.35 -16.42 15.67
N SER A 39 2.33 -16.71 16.46
CA SER A 39 1.00 -16.93 15.91
C SER A 39 0.62 -15.69 15.10
N VAL A 40 0.21 -15.87 13.84
CA VAL A 40 -0.21 -14.82 12.88
C VAL A 40 -1.16 -13.79 13.53
N GLY A 41 -1.92 -14.20 14.55
CA GLY A 41 -2.81 -13.33 15.31
C GLY A 41 -2.14 -12.34 16.28
N THR A 42 -0.91 -12.55 16.76
CA THR A 42 -0.31 -11.68 17.79
C THR A 42 0.36 -10.45 17.20
N ASN A 43 1.12 -10.59 16.12
CA ASN A 43 1.78 -9.44 15.49
C ASN A 43 0.76 -8.52 14.82
N PHE A 44 -0.25 -9.09 14.17
CA PHE A 44 -1.32 -8.29 13.60
C PHE A 44 -2.17 -7.58 14.67
N LYS A 45 -2.42 -8.21 15.83
CA LYS A 45 -3.02 -7.52 16.99
C LYS A 45 -2.18 -6.35 17.46
N ASN A 46 -0.85 -6.52 17.47
CA ASN A 46 0.06 -5.45 17.85
C ASN A 46 0.06 -4.33 16.80
N TRP A 47 0.14 -4.65 15.51
CA TRP A 47 -0.05 -3.65 14.45
C TRP A 47 -1.34 -2.85 14.68
N TYR A 48 -2.46 -3.55 14.87
CA TYR A 48 -3.75 -2.93 15.13
C TYR A 48 -3.75 -2.04 16.39
N ALA A 49 -3.12 -2.48 17.48
CA ALA A 49 -3.08 -1.74 18.74
C ALA A 49 -2.23 -0.44 18.64
N TYR A 50 -1.13 -0.49 17.89
CA TYR A 50 -0.19 0.63 17.81
C TYR A 50 -0.47 1.58 16.65
N LEU A 51 -0.78 1.04 15.47
CA LEU A 51 -0.93 1.81 14.22
C LEU A 51 -2.37 1.85 13.71
N GLY A 52 -3.30 1.13 14.36
CA GLY A 52 -4.68 1.01 13.92
C GLY A 52 -4.86 0.01 12.78
N ALA A 53 -6.13 -0.25 12.41
CA ALA A 53 -6.40 -0.94 11.16
C ALA A 53 -6.20 0.01 9.98
N PRO A 54 -5.62 -0.47 8.87
CA PRO A 54 -6.10 -0.06 7.55
C PRO A 54 -7.53 -0.58 7.50
N LEU A 55 -8.47 0.27 7.89
CA LEU A 55 -9.93 0.07 7.96
C LEU A 55 -10.40 -1.31 7.48
N GLY A 56 -10.71 -2.23 8.40
CA GLY A 56 -11.22 -3.54 7.97
C GLY A 56 -11.35 -4.62 9.03
N ILE A 57 -10.68 -4.49 10.19
CA ILE A 57 -10.71 -5.53 11.21
C ILE A 57 -11.21 -4.96 12.55
N SER A 58 -12.52 -5.10 12.74
CA SER A 58 -13.32 -4.84 13.95
C SER A 58 -13.82 -3.40 14.20
N HIS A 59 -15.12 -3.33 14.45
CA HIS A 59 -15.97 -2.14 14.60
C HIS A 59 -15.79 -1.33 15.89
N ARG A 60 -14.69 -1.48 16.63
CA ARG A 60 -14.58 -0.88 17.97
C ARG A 60 -13.15 -0.51 18.38
N THR A 61 -12.54 0.47 17.74
CA THR A 61 -11.61 1.37 18.46
C THR A 61 -11.33 2.66 17.72
N VAL A 62 -11.09 3.71 18.51
CA VAL A 62 -10.75 5.07 18.13
C VAL A 62 -9.39 5.08 17.43
N VAL A 63 -9.40 5.29 16.11
CA VAL A 63 -8.20 5.77 15.40
C VAL A 63 -7.85 7.13 16.02
N PRO A 64 -6.60 7.42 16.39
CA PRO A 64 -6.22 8.76 16.82
C PRO A 64 -6.70 9.77 15.77
N LYS A 65 -7.48 10.78 16.18
CA LYS A 65 -8.02 11.81 15.28
C LYS A 65 -6.96 12.46 14.38
N CYS A 66 -5.69 12.43 14.80
CA CYS A 66 -4.55 12.97 14.07
C CYS A 66 -4.15 12.17 12.81
N TRP A 67 -4.53 10.89 12.68
CA TRP A 67 -4.07 10.08 11.55
C TRP A 67 -5.14 9.90 10.47
N MET A 68 -6.43 10.07 10.79
CA MET A 68 -7.53 10.07 9.81
C MET A 68 -8.81 10.76 10.34
N PRO A 69 -9.51 11.58 9.53
CA PRO A 69 -10.88 12.05 9.76
C PRO A 69 -11.95 10.97 9.95
N SER A 70 -13.04 11.37 10.61
CA SER A 70 -14.14 10.56 11.15
C SER A 70 -14.95 9.70 10.16
N ASP A 71 -14.76 9.85 8.85
CA ASP A 71 -15.72 9.39 7.84
C ASP A 71 -15.27 8.12 7.09
N SER A 72 -14.20 7.49 7.56
CA SER A 72 -13.66 6.25 7.01
C SER A 72 -14.55 5.02 7.29
N ARG A 73 -14.87 4.22 6.26
CA ARG A 73 -15.68 2.99 6.38
C ARG A 73 -14.83 1.73 6.18
N PRO A 74 -14.75 0.80 7.17
CA PRO A 74 -14.05 -0.47 7.00
C PRO A 74 -14.82 -1.44 6.12
N ILE A 75 -14.13 -2.00 5.12
CA ILE A 75 -14.61 -3.09 4.24
C ILE A 75 -13.54 -4.19 4.28
N LYS A 76 -13.91 -5.47 4.26
CA LYS A 76 -12.96 -6.59 4.46
C LYS A 76 -11.75 -6.47 3.51
N GLY A 77 -10.55 -6.28 4.07
CA GLY A 77 -9.28 -6.31 3.36
C GLY A 77 -8.84 -5.00 2.69
N TYR A 78 -9.63 -3.92 2.75
CA TYR A 78 -9.16 -2.61 2.31
C TYR A 78 -9.93 -1.44 2.95
N GLY A 79 -9.25 -0.30 3.06
CA GLY A 79 -9.82 0.98 3.48
C GLY A 79 -9.85 2.01 2.36
N ARG A 80 -10.60 3.10 2.57
CA ARG A 80 -10.56 4.27 1.69
C ARG A 80 -10.57 5.58 2.47
N TYR A 81 -10.06 6.63 1.86
CA TYR A 81 -10.01 7.97 2.44
C TYR A 81 -9.99 9.05 1.37
N GLN A 82 -10.79 10.08 1.57
CA GLN A 82 -10.77 11.26 0.74
C GLN A 82 -9.71 12.22 1.27
N LEU A 83 -8.62 12.40 0.52
CA LEU A 83 -7.53 13.28 0.92
C LEU A 83 -7.91 14.76 0.76
N ASP A 84 -8.62 15.07 -0.32
CA ASP A 84 -9.09 16.40 -0.68
C ASP A 84 -10.33 16.27 -1.60
N ASP A 85 -10.82 17.36 -2.19
CA ASP A 85 -12.01 17.38 -3.05
C ASP A 85 -11.88 16.55 -4.34
N HIS A 86 -10.66 16.15 -4.69
CA HIS A 86 -10.33 15.53 -5.97
C HIS A 86 -9.47 14.27 -5.84
N THR A 87 -9.02 13.89 -4.65
CA THR A 87 -8.16 12.70 -4.42
C THR A 87 -8.81 11.68 -3.50
N MET A 88 -8.82 10.41 -3.93
CA MET A 88 -9.27 9.26 -3.14
C MET A 88 -8.14 8.25 -2.99
N LEU A 89 -7.82 7.92 -1.75
CA LEU A 89 -6.85 6.89 -1.38
C LEU A 89 -7.57 5.59 -1.06
N PHE A 90 -6.95 4.47 -1.43
CA PHE A 90 -7.39 3.11 -1.12
C PHE A 90 -6.21 2.32 -0.56
N TYR A 91 -6.35 1.75 0.62
CA TYR A 91 -5.30 0.98 1.29
C TYR A 91 -5.69 -0.48 1.29
N VAL A 92 -4.89 -1.32 0.67
CA VAL A 92 -5.18 -2.74 0.50
C VAL A 92 -4.27 -3.54 1.41
N ASP A 93 -4.90 -4.34 2.27
CA ASP A 93 -4.22 -5.37 3.02
C ASP A 93 -3.88 -6.52 2.07
N SER A 94 -2.59 -6.64 1.77
CA SER A 94 -2.07 -7.70 0.90
C SER A 94 -1.43 -8.84 1.69
N GLY A 95 -1.52 -8.82 3.03
CA GLY A 95 -1.02 -9.90 3.87
C GLY A 95 -1.75 -11.22 3.57
N ASP A 96 -1.03 -12.33 3.58
CA ASP A 96 -1.65 -13.65 3.49
C ASP A 96 -2.03 -14.13 4.90
N PRO A 97 -3.33 -14.14 5.28
CA PRO A 97 -3.76 -14.54 6.61
C PRO A 97 -3.57 -16.03 6.88
N GLN A 98 -3.36 -16.83 5.83
CA GLN A 98 -3.13 -18.27 5.92
C GLN A 98 -1.64 -18.63 5.89
N GLN A 99 -0.76 -17.62 5.84
CA GLN A 99 0.68 -17.82 5.80
C GLN A 99 1.21 -18.41 7.10
N LYS A 100 1.32 -19.74 7.11
CA LYS A 100 1.92 -20.53 8.19
C LYS A 100 3.39 -20.86 7.94
N ALA A 101 3.82 -20.76 6.68
CA ALA A 101 5.20 -21.03 6.27
C ALA A 101 6.00 -19.73 6.22
N ARG A 102 7.31 -19.83 6.44
CA ARG A 102 8.32 -18.76 6.34
C ARG A 102 8.43 -18.22 4.91
N CYS A 103 7.33 -17.74 4.34
CA CYS A 103 7.27 -17.09 3.05
C CYS A 103 6.93 -15.61 3.28
N ALA A 104 7.40 -14.73 2.41
CA ALA A 104 7.08 -13.31 2.42
C ALA A 104 6.05 -13.02 1.30
N ARG A 105 5.08 -13.93 1.14
CA ARG A 105 4.03 -13.85 0.12
C ARG A 105 2.88 -12.98 0.58
N GLY A 106 2.20 -12.39 -0.39
CA GLY A 106 0.91 -11.74 -0.19
C GLY A 106 -0.23 -12.50 -0.84
N TRP A 107 -1.46 -12.11 -0.52
CA TRP A 107 -2.68 -12.70 -1.06
C TRP A 107 -3.73 -11.62 -1.36
N ILE A 108 -4.28 -11.64 -2.57
CA ILE A 108 -5.47 -10.88 -2.95
C ILE A 108 -6.58 -11.87 -3.31
N SER A 109 -7.63 -11.91 -2.50
CA SER A 109 -8.82 -12.71 -2.82
C SER A 109 -9.61 -12.11 -3.98
N GLU A 110 -10.40 -12.93 -4.67
CA GLU A 110 -11.30 -12.48 -5.72
C GLU A 110 -12.35 -11.49 -5.20
N ASP A 111 -12.97 -11.78 -4.06
CA ASP A 111 -13.94 -10.91 -3.42
C ASP A 111 -13.35 -9.54 -3.12
N MET A 112 -12.14 -9.49 -2.56
CA MET A 112 -11.47 -8.22 -2.26
C MET A 112 -11.16 -7.43 -3.53
N ALA A 113 -10.62 -8.08 -4.56
CA ALA A 113 -10.34 -7.42 -5.84
C ALA A 113 -11.64 -6.84 -6.44
N ASN A 114 -12.69 -7.65 -6.55
CA ASN A 114 -13.97 -7.21 -7.11
C ASN A 114 -14.60 -6.07 -6.30
N THR A 115 -14.52 -6.14 -4.96
CA THR A 115 -15.06 -5.10 -4.09
C THR A 115 -14.28 -3.79 -4.26
N LEU A 116 -12.95 -3.83 -4.30
CA LEU A 116 -12.12 -2.65 -4.58
C LEU A 116 -12.45 -2.04 -5.95
N GLY A 117 -12.62 -2.87 -6.98
CA GLY A 117 -13.03 -2.41 -8.31
C GLY A 117 -14.34 -1.66 -8.30
N ASN A 118 -15.35 -2.21 -7.62
CA ASN A 118 -16.66 -1.58 -7.47
C ASN A 118 -16.58 -0.26 -6.70
N GLU A 119 -15.68 -0.12 -5.73
CA GLU A 119 -15.45 1.15 -5.06
C GLU A 119 -14.75 2.18 -5.96
N LEU A 120 -13.70 1.80 -6.68
CA LEU A 120 -12.99 2.68 -7.60
C LEU A 120 -13.96 3.30 -8.64
N LEU A 121 -14.91 2.51 -9.14
CA LEU A 121 -15.94 2.98 -10.07
C LEU A 121 -16.86 4.07 -9.50
N LYS A 122 -17.00 4.17 -8.17
CA LYS A 122 -17.82 5.23 -7.53
C LYS A 122 -17.13 6.60 -7.54
N PHE A 123 -15.82 6.62 -7.79
CA PHE A 123 -14.98 7.82 -7.70
C PHE A 123 -14.32 8.17 -9.03
N GLN A 124 -15.05 7.97 -10.14
CA GLN A 124 -14.52 8.21 -11.49
C GLN A 124 -14.06 9.66 -11.76
N THR A 125 -14.56 10.62 -10.98
CA THR A 125 -14.16 12.04 -11.04
C THR A 125 -12.99 12.40 -10.12
N TYR A 126 -12.46 11.45 -9.35
CA TYR A 126 -11.32 11.66 -8.46
C TYR A 126 -10.04 11.08 -9.07
N THR A 127 -8.88 11.59 -8.67
CA THR A 127 -7.62 10.84 -8.77
C THR A 127 -7.65 9.72 -7.75
N ARG A 128 -7.55 8.46 -8.21
CA ARG A 128 -7.64 7.28 -7.36
C ARG A 128 -6.25 6.66 -7.16
N ILE A 129 -5.79 6.67 -5.92
CA ILE A 129 -4.47 6.15 -5.51
C ILE A 129 -4.69 4.87 -4.71
N VAL A 130 -4.09 3.76 -5.14
CA VAL A 130 -4.16 2.47 -4.44
C VAL A 130 -2.81 2.17 -3.83
N MET A 131 -2.79 1.73 -2.57
CA MET A 131 -1.59 1.43 -1.80
C MET A 131 -1.64 0.00 -1.26
N LEU A 132 -0.55 -0.76 -1.39
CA LEU A 132 -0.41 -2.10 -0.81
C LEU A 132 1.05 -2.42 -0.51
N HIS A 133 1.34 -3.40 0.34
CA HIS A 133 2.74 -3.79 0.57
C HIS A 133 3.34 -4.61 -0.57
N HIS A 134 2.68 -5.71 -0.96
CA HIS A 134 3.26 -6.69 -1.89
C HIS A 134 3.23 -6.21 -3.34
N HIS A 135 4.41 -6.16 -3.96
CA HIS A 135 4.54 -5.81 -5.37
C HIS A 135 3.90 -6.87 -6.31
N PRO A 136 2.99 -6.49 -7.23
CA PRO A 136 2.19 -7.41 -8.04
C PRO A 136 2.95 -8.10 -9.20
N PHE A 137 4.18 -7.70 -9.53
CA PHE A 137 4.92 -8.30 -10.64
C PHE A 137 5.94 -9.37 -10.22
N SER A 138 6.04 -9.69 -8.93
CA SER A 138 6.98 -10.72 -8.48
C SER A 138 6.41 -12.11 -8.69
N LYS A 139 7.15 -12.96 -9.42
CA LYS A 139 6.83 -14.39 -9.59
C LYS A 139 7.66 -15.29 -8.66
N GLY A 140 8.36 -14.71 -7.68
CA GLY A 140 9.22 -15.46 -6.78
C GLY A 140 8.42 -16.42 -5.90
N VAL A 141 8.82 -17.69 -5.84
CA VAL A 141 8.11 -18.73 -5.09
C VAL A 141 7.95 -18.37 -3.61
N PHE A 142 8.78 -17.49 -3.02
CA PHE A 142 8.65 -17.08 -1.62
C PHE A 142 8.16 -15.63 -1.42
N THR A 143 7.97 -14.86 -2.49
CA THR A 143 7.73 -13.40 -2.43
C THR A 143 6.60 -12.93 -3.34
N ALA A 144 5.92 -13.85 -4.03
CA ALA A 144 4.86 -13.50 -4.97
C ALA A 144 3.61 -13.00 -4.24
N LEU A 145 2.88 -12.11 -4.92
CA LEU A 145 1.52 -11.76 -4.57
C LEU A 145 0.58 -12.73 -5.28
N ASP A 146 -0.03 -13.64 -4.54
CA ASP A 146 -1.06 -14.50 -5.10
C ASP A 146 -2.31 -13.66 -5.41
N GLY A 147 -2.92 -13.88 -6.56
CA GLY A 147 -3.98 -13.02 -7.08
C GLY A 147 -3.50 -11.69 -7.68
N ALA A 148 -2.21 -11.52 -7.98
CA ALA A 148 -1.73 -10.31 -8.65
C ALA A 148 -2.42 -10.04 -10.00
N ASP A 149 -2.63 -11.06 -10.83
CA ASP A 149 -3.23 -10.89 -12.16
C ASP A 149 -4.69 -10.40 -12.09
N ARG A 150 -5.49 -10.97 -11.17
CA ARG A 150 -6.87 -10.52 -10.94
C ARG A 150 -6.89 -9.10 -10.37
N PHE A 151 -5.99 -8.79 -9.44
CA PHE A 151 -5.88 -7.48 -8.83
C PHE A 151 -5.58 -6.42 -9.89
N MET A 152 -4.53 -6.63 -10.67
CA MET A 152 -4.16 -5.72 -11.75
C MET A 152 -5.27 -5.60 -12.79
N LYS A 153 -5.92 -6.69 -13.18
CA LYS A 153 -7.07 -6.63 -14.12
C LYS A 153 -8.17 -5.70 -13.59
N VAL A 154 -8.56 -5.83 -12.33
CA VAL A 154 -9.56 -4.98 -11.71
C VAL A 154 -9.11 -3.51 -11.70
N LEU A 155 -7.89 -3.23 -11.25
CA LEU A 155 -7.37 -1.85 -11.18
C LEU A 155 -7.40 -1.15 -12.54
N ASN A 156 -7.05 -1.86 -13.61
CA ASN A 156 -7.08 -1.30 -14.97
C ASN A 156 -8.51 -1.12 -15.50
N ILE A 157 -9.44 -2.03 -15.19
CA ILE A 157 -10.84 -1.90 -15.64
C ILE A 157 -11.54 -0.75 -14.90
N ALA A 158 -11.35 -0.67 -13.58
CA ALA A 158 -12.02 0.31 -12.73
C ALA A 158 -11.38 1.70 -12.81
N GLY A 159 -10.09 1.78 -13.17
CA GLY A 159 -9.38 3.03 -13.44
C GLY A 159 -8.55 3.53 -12.27
N CYS A 160 -7.62 2.75 -11.73
CA CYS A 160 -6.63 3.24 -10.77
C CYS A 160 -5.63 4.18 -11.46
N ASP A 161 -5.36 5.36 -10.90
CA ASP A 161 -4.44 6.33 -11.51
C ASP A 161 -2.99 6.12 -11.06
N LEU A 162 -2.79 5.84 -9.77
CA LEU A 162 -1.47 5.57 -9.16
C LEU A 162 -1.53 4.36 -8.26
N LEU A 163 -0.60 3.42 -8.45
CA LEU A 163 -0.42 2.26 -7.58
C LEU A 163 0.91 2.39 -6.81
N LEU A 164 0.83 2.43 -5.50
CA LEU A 164 1.98 2.50 -4.58
C LEU A 164 2.21 1.14 -3.92
N PHE A 165 3.44 0.64 -3.97
CA PHE A 165 3.80 -0.59 -3.26
C PHE A 165 5.23 -0.64 -2.72
N GLY A 166 5.53 -1.70 -1.97
CA GLY A 166 6.85 -1.95 -1.39
C GLY A 166 7.33 -3.39 -1.59
N HIS A 167 7.72 -4.03 -0.48
CA HIS A 167 8.18 -5.42 -0.37
C HIS A 167 9.53 -5.77 -1.01
N LYS A 168 9.90 -5.21 -2.17
CA LYS A 168 11.13 -5.60 -2.89
C LYS A 168 12.43 -4.92 -2.42
N HIS A 169 12.33 -3.92 -1.54
CA HIS A 169 13.48 -3.18 -1.05
C HIS A 169 14.33 -2.58 -2.20
N VAL A 170 13.67 -2.17 -3.27
CA VAL A 170 14.24 -1.36 -4.34
C VAL A 170 13.36 -0.13 -4.61
N ALA A 171 13.99 1.03 -4.80
CA ALA A 171 13.33 2.23 -5.31
C ALA A 171 13.18 2.15 -6.83
N GLY A 172 12.05 2.63 -7.36
CA GLY A 172 11.85 2.67 -8.80
C GLY A 172 10.46 3.09 -9.26
N VAL A 173 10.36 3.27 -10.57
CA VAL A 173 9.09 3.46 -11.27
C VAL A 173 8.86 2.21 -12.10
N TRP A 174 7.79 1.50 -11.78
CA TRP A 174 7.28 0.43 -12.61
C TRP A 174 6.31 1.09 -13.59
N ARG A 175 6.68 1.10 -14.86
CA ARG A 175 5.72 1.44 -15.89
C ARG A 175 5.06 0.17 -16.37
N ASN A 176 3.93 0.30 -17.04
CA ASN A 176 3.17 -0.81 -17.60
C ASN A 176 3.90 -1.52 -18.76
N ASP A 177 5.24 -1.48 -18.78
CA ASP A 177 6.14 -1.97 -19.81
C ASP A 177 6.76 -3.33 -19.41
N TYR A 178 6.45 -3.85 -18.21
CA TYR A 178 6.69 -5.25 -17.82
C TYR A 178 6.05 -6.18 -18.89
N PRO A 179 6.51 -7.42 -19.18
CA PRO A 179 6.06 -8.19 -20.35
C PRO A 179 4.52 -8.24 -20.51
N PRO A 180 4.01 -8.32 -21.76
CA PRO A 180 2.58 -8.22 -22.06
C PRO A 180 1.77 -9.23 -21.27
N MET A 181 1.05 -8.74 -20.26
CA MET A 181 0.09 -9.54 -19.53
C MET A 181 -1.20 -9.67 -20.36
N PRO A 182 -1.82 -10.84 -20.46
CA PRO A 182 -2.99 -11.08 -21.33
C PRO A 182 -4.19 -10.15 -21.13
N TRP A 183 -4.35 -9.59 -19.92
CA TRP A 183 -5.44 -8.65 -19.60
C TRP A 183 -5.27 -7.26 -20.25
N ARG A 184 -4.08 -6.93 -20.80
CA ARG A 184 -3.81 -5.64 -21.45
C ARG A 184 -4.70 -5.35 -22.66
N ALA A 185 -5.19 -6.39 -23.32
CA ALA A 185 -6.06 -6.24 -24.49
C ALA A 185 -7.45 -5.66 -24.16
N TYR A 186 -7.84 -5.58 -22.88
CA TYR A 186 -9.21 -5.23 -22.50
C TYR A 186 -9.48 -3.73 -22.37
N ASN A 187 -8.48 -2.86 -22.12
CA ASN A 187 -8.73 -1.41 -22.04
C ASN A 187 -7.46 -0.54 -22.16
N PRO A 188 -7.00 -0.22 -23.39
CA PRO A 188 -5.77 0.56 -23.59
C PRO A 188 -5.85 2.00 -23.04
N GLY A 189 -7.05 2.56 -22.83
CA GLY A 189 -7.25 3.94 -22.36
C GLY A 189 -7.36 4.11 -20.84
N LYS A 190 -7.32 3.03 -20.04
CA LYS A 190 -7.50 3.06 -18.57
C LYS A 190 -6.37 2.35 -17.81
N GLN A 191 -5.17 2.39 -18.36
CA GLN A 191 -4.03 1.76 -17.72
C GLN A 191 -3.66 2.50 -16.43
N VAL A 192 -3.18 1.76 -15.44
CA VAL A 192 -2.55 2.39 -14.26
C VAL A 192 -1.39 3.25 -14.74
N ARG A 193 -1.51 4.57 -14.55
CA ARG A 193 -0.68 5.57 -15.24
C ARG A 193 0.72 5.63 -14.68
N CYS A 194 0.84 5.44 -13.37
CA CYS A 194 2.10 5.35 -12.68
C CYS A 194 2.04 4.25 -11.64
N ILE A 195 3.11 3.45 -11.56
CA ILE A 195 3.27 2.45 -10.53
C ILE A 195 4.61 2.75 -9.87
N SER A 196 4.60 3.13 -8.61
CA SER A 196 5.80 3.55 -7.92
C SER A 196 6.09 2.60 -6.76
N ALA A 197 7.38 2.33 -6.55
CA ALA A 197 7.82 1.77 -5.28
C ALA A 197 8.86 2.65 -4.62
N ALA A 198 8.79 2.65 -3.30
CA ALA A 198 9.91 3.00 -2.45
C ALA A 198 9.99 1.99 -1.31
N HIS A 199 11.05 1.18 -1.31
CA HIS A 199 11.81 0.95 -0.11
C HIS A 199 13.24 0.67 -0.53
N SER A 200 14.23 1.35 0.03
CA SER A 200 15.50 0.74 0.40
C SER A 200 16.05 1.61 1.51
N SER A 201 16.00 1.10 2.74
CA SER A 201 16.98 1.46 3.76
C SER A 201 18.34 1.35 3.06
N MET A 202 18.97 2.49 2.78
CA MET A 202 20.25 2.51 2.10
C MET A 202 21.30 2.06 3.10
N GLU A 203 21.38 0.75 3.36
CA GLU A 203 22.22 0.08 4.37
C GLU A 203 23.72 0.42 4.28
N SER A 204 24.14 1.37 3.44
CA SER A 204 25.54 1.80 3.34
C SER A 204 25.80 3.21 2.80
N LEU A 205 24.85 4.16 2.89
CA LEU A 205 25.15 5.57 2.52
C LEU A 205 25.60 6.46 3.69
N SER A 206 26.21 5.85 4.71
CA SER A 206 26.44 6.36 6.08
C SER A 206 25.17 6.31 6.92
N GLY A 207 25.28 5.91 8.19
CA GLY A 207 24.16 5.65 9.10
C GLY A 207 23.28 6.87 9.45
N GLN A 208 23.42 7.96 8.70
CA GLN A 208 22.70 9.22 8.87
C GLN A 208 21.86 9.61 7.63
N MET A 209 21.93 8.90 6.49
CA MET A 209 21.10 9.25 5.33
C MET A 209 19.83 8.40 5.19
N GLY A 210 18.70 9.06 4.94
CA GLY A 210 17.42 8.47 4.55
C GLY A 210 17.10 8.68 3.08
N GLY A 211 16.40 7.73 2.46
CA GLY A 211 15.87 7.85 1.10
C GLY A 211 14.35 7.88 1.10
N PHE A 212 13.76 8.83 0.39
CA PHE A 212 12.32 8.99 0.23
C PHE A 212 11.95 9.04 -1.25
N SER A 213 10.82 8.44 -1.63
CA SER A 213 10.21 8.75 -2.93
C SER A 213 9.21 9.88 -2.75
N LEU A 214 9.40 10.95 -3.50
CA LEU A 214 8.41 12.00 -3.66
C LEU A 214 7.71 11.82 -4.99
N ILE A 215 6.41 12.06 -5.04
CA ILE A 215 5.62 11.97 -6.26
C ILE A 215 4.82 13.25 -6.37
N ASP A 216 5.21 14.12 -7.29
CA ASP A 216 4.44 15.33 -7.59
C ASP A 216 3.24 14.95 -8.45
N ILE A 217 2.05 15.40 -8.05
CA ILE A 217 0.78 15.10 -8.73
C ILE A 217 0.21 16.38 -9.32
N HIS A 218 -0.05 16.40 -10.62
CA HIS A 218 -0.64 17.55 -11.32
C HIS A 218 -1.99 17.17 -11.93
N ASP A 219 -2.87 18.16 -12.09
CA ASP A 219 -4.19 18.02 -12.73
C ASP A 219 -5.09 16.98 -12.03
N VAL A 220 -5.06 16.98 -10.69
CA VAL A 220 -5.85 16.09 -9.82
C VAL A 220 -7.35 16.18 -10.16
N GLY A 221 -8.03 15.02 -10.15
CA GLY A 221 -9.47 14.92 -10.47
C GLY A 221 -9.78 14.96 -11.97
N THR A 222 -8.79 15.16 -12.82
CA THR A 222 -8.99 15.24 -14.27
C THR A 222 -8.62 13.95 -14.99
N LYS A 223 -9.06 13.82 -16.24
CA LYS A 223 -8.62 12.74 -17.14
C LYS A 223 -7.13 12.86 -17.51
N ASP A 224 -6.51 14.01 -17.28
CA ASP A 224 -5.14 14.33 -17.68
C ASP A 224 -4.15 14.31 -16.50
N VAL A 225 -4.57 13.84 -15.31
CA VAL A 225 -3.70 13.72 -14.12
C VAL A 225 -2.36 13.05 -14.47
N SER A 226 -1.28 13.68 -14.01
CA SER A 226 0.10 13.23 -14.24
C SER A 226 0.88 13.09 -12.93
N PHE A 227 1.87 12.20 -12.94
CA PHE A 227 2.67 11.83 -11.77
C PHE A 227 4.17 11.94 -12.11
N HIS A 228 4.92 12.68 -11.30
CA HIS A 228 6.35 12.91 -11.49
C HIS A 228 7.11 12.38 -10.27
N PRO A 229 7.50 11.09 -10.31
CA PRO A 229 8.25 10.48 -9.20
C PRO A 229 9.72 10.92 -9.21
N LYS A 230 10.24 11.23 -8.03
CA LYS A 230 11.67 11.49 -7.77
C LYS A 230 12.10 10.81 -6.47
N VAL A 231 13.38 10.47 -6.39
CA VAL A 231 13.98 9.93 -5.17
C VAL A 231 14.79 11.06 -4.54
N GLU A 232 14.46 11.40 -3.30
CA GLU A 232 15.21 12.35 -2.48
C GLU A 232 16.04 11.61 -1.45
N LEU A 233 17.25 12.12 -1.20
CA LEU A 233 18.11 11.68 -0.12
C LEU A 233 18.17 12.80 0.91
N VAL A 234 17.91 12.48 2.17
CA VAL A 234 17.93 13.42 3.29
C VAL A 234 18.98 12.97 4.28
N ASP A 235 19.87 13.89 4.64
CA ASP A 235 20.79 13.68 5.75
C ASP A 235 20.07 14.01 7.06
N PHE A 236 20.12 13.08 8.01
CA PHE A 236 19.56 13.21 9.36
C PHE A 236 20.63 13.61 10.39
N ALA A 237 21.86 13.92 9.95
CA ALA A 237 22.94 14.47 10.78
C ALA A 237 22.65 15.88 11.31
#